data_AF-A0A5C0SFL6-F1
#
_entry.id   AF-A0A5C0SFL6-F1
#
_cell.length_a   1.000
_cell.length_b   1.000
_cell.length_c   1.000
_cell.angle_alpha   90.00
_cell.angle_beta   90.00
_cell.angle_gamma   90.00
#
_symmetry.space_group_name_H-M   'P 1'
#
loop_
_entity.id
_entity.type
_entity.pdbx_description
1 polymer ?
#
loop_
_entity_poly.entity_id
_entity_poly.type
_entity_poly.pdbx_seq_one_letter_code
_entity_poly.pdbx_strand_id
1 'polypeptide(L)'
;MDQYILGQSKIAGITDEHPEIVLNLNLKKNTYYDNALIYGNVLTSNECPIEDATISFFNENDEKIGSVYSSEEGFYAYFEVKLNTKVKIIAKKIGYKTKISDFMKICSRMINFNIYLKKSHMSKYTLISGHLVDNNNKPLKDITVYLLKNTCSNEKRVYKATTTNIYGQFVFSDIPRDIYEIFINNPNFEIYNKLIEIKQTDKIFDINIKLNKKDIKTKITGQIKDDNDIPIPNALVILYRVDDNKFIPIAHTVCNEKGIYCFTNIPFDNYIVKAKL
;
A
#
# COMPACT_ATOMS: atom_id res chain seq x y z
N MET A 1 38.36 -25.85 14.30
CA MET A 1 38.84 -25.57 12.94
C MET A 1 40.34 -25.57 12.93
N ASP A 2 40.89 -25.94 11.77
CA ASP A 2 42.32 -26.07 11.56
C ASP A 2 42.98 -24.71 11.48
N GLN A 3 44.09 -24.58 12.20
CA GLN A 3 44.90 -23.35 12.26
C GLN A 3 45.54 -23.01 10.91
N TYR A 4 45.67 -23.99 10.03
CA TYR A 4 46.28 -23.88 8.72
C TYR A 4 45.37 -24.47 7.65
N ILE A 5 45.43 -23.91 6.45
CA ILE A 5 44.76 -24.43 5.25
C ILE A 5 45.53 -25.67 4.78
N LEU A 6 44.81 -26.70 4.33
CA LEU A 6 45.41 -27.90 3.75
C LEU A 6 46.40 -27.53 2.64
N GLY A 7 47.66 -27.91 2.83
CA GLY A 7 48.72 -27.73 1.85
C GLY A 7 49.06 -29.03 1.14
N GLN A 8 49.76 -28.92 0.00
CA GLN A 8 50.24 -30.07 -0.76
C GLN A 8 51.71 -29.88 -1.13
N SER A 9 52.52 -30.90 -0.87
CA SER A 9 53.93 -30.93 -1.30
C SER A 9 54.03 -31.09 -2.83
N LYS A 10 55.25 -30.99 -3.35
CA LYS A 10 55.51 -31.39 -4.74
C LYS A 10 55.45 -32.91 -4.87
N ILE A 11 55.09 -33.39 -6.06
CA ILE A 11 55.18 -34.82 -6.40
C ILE A 11 56.67 -35.18 -6.54
N ALA A 12 57.07 -36.33 -5.97
CA ALA A 12 58.38 -36.93 -6.22
C ALA A 12 58.21 -38.40 -6.65
N GLY A 13 59.02 -38.82 -7.61
CA GLY A 13 59.11 -40.20 -8.07
C GLY A 13 60.31 -40.92 -7.47
N ILE A 14 60.17 -42.22 -7.21
CA ILE A 14 61.24 -43.10 -6.75
C ILE A 14 61.76 -43.83 -7.99
N THR A 15 62.96 -43.49 -8.46
CA THR A 15 63.51 -43.99 -9.73
C THR A 15 64.57 -45.07 -9.59
N ASP A 16 65.09 -45.31 -8.38
CA ASP A 16 66.20 -46.21 -8.11
C ASP A 16 65.97 -47.01 -6.81
N GLU A 17 66.80 -48.02 -6.52
CA GLU A 17 66.79 -48.75 -5.24
C GLU A 17 67.46 -47.91 -4.13
N HIS A 18 66.75 -47.73 -3.00
CA HIS A 18 67.14 -46.94 -1.83
C HIS A 18 67.29 -45.40 -2.01
N PRO A 19 66.36 -44.66 -2.64
CA PRO A 19 66.49 -43.21 -2.76
C PRO A 19 66.05 -42.50 -1.47
N GLU A 20 66.80 -41.50 -1.05
CA GLU A 20 66.38 -40.54 -0.02
C GLU A 20 65.67 -39.36 -0.68
N ILE A 21 64.36 -39.19 -0.41
CA ILE A 21 63.53 -38.13 -1.01
C ILE A 21 63.05 -37.18 0.10
N VAL A 22 63.31 -35.89 -0.09
CA VAL A 22 62.85 -34.82 0.81
C VAL A 22 61.68 -34.05 0.19
N LEU A 23 60.50 -34.15 0.81
CA LEU A 23 59.28 -33.46 0.38
C LEU A 23 58.87 -32.37 1.38
N ASN A 24 59.46 -31.18 1.22
CA ASN A 24 59.13 -30.02 2.05
C ASN A 24 57.76 -29.41 1.66
N LEU A 25 56.99 -28.97 2.66
CA LEU A 25 55.71 -28.27 2.51
C LEU A 25 55.61 -27.09 3.48
N ASN A 26 55.16 -25.94 2.99
CA ASN A 26 54.80 -24.78 3.80
C ASN A 26 53.28 -24.63 3.86
N LEU A 27 52.73 -24.50 5.08
CA LEU A 27 51.31 -24.28 5.29
C LEU A 27 50.97 -22.79 5.41
N LYS A 28 49.79 -22.40 4.92
CA LYS A 28 49.25 -21.04 5.10
C LYS A 28 48.29 -21.01 6.27
N LYS A 29 48.37 -19.97 7.12
CA LYS A 29 47.42 -19.79 8.22
C LYS A 29 46.01 -19.63 7.67
N ASN A 30 45.05 -20.29 8.30
CA ASN A 30 43.64 -20.13 7.96
C ASN A 30 43.13 -18.79 8.52
N THR A 31 42.72 -17.89 7.62
CA THR A 31 42.21 -16.55 7.98
C THR A 31 40.89 -16.58 8.74
N TYR A 32 40.18 -17.72 8.71
CA TYR A 32 38.92 -17.94 9.40
C TYR A 32 39.06 -18.78 10.69
N TYR A 33 40.29 -19.08 11.11
CA TYR A 33 40.54 -19.88 12.33
C TYR A 33 39.91 -19.29 13.60
N ASP A 34 39.83 -17.95 13.65
CA ASP A 34 39.26 -17.20 14.76
C ASP A 34 37.78 -16.86 14.56
N ASN A 35 37.12 -17.48 13.57
CA ASN A 35 35.69 -17.30 13.38
C ASN A 35 34.86 -18.32 14.17
N ALA A 36 33.62 -17.94 14.42
CA ALA A 36 32.58 -18.74 15.02
C ALA A 36 31.47 -19.00 14.00
N LEU A 37 30.93 -20.22 14.05
CA LEU A 37 29.72 -20.63 13.38
C LEU A 37 28.52 -20.32 14.26
N ILE A 38 27.67 -19.41 13.81
CA ILE A 38 26.34 -19.20 14.39
C ILE A 38 25.34 -19.90 13.49
N TYR A 39 24.56 -20.82 14.07
CA TYR A 39 23.58 -21.60 13.33
C TYR A 39 22.33 -21.82 14.18
N GLY A 40 21.24 -22.19 13.55
CA GLY A 40 19.98 -22.48 14.23
C GLY A 40 18.83 -22.54 13.26
N ASN A 41 17.62 -22.53 13.80
CA ASN A 41 16.39 -22.51 13.01
C ASN A 41 15.61 -21.22 13.20
N VAL A 42 14.96 -20.73 12.14
CA VAL A 42 13.96 -19.69 12.20
C VAL A 42 12.58 -20.34 12.27
N LEU A 43 11.89 -20.13 13.39
CA LEU A 43 10.65 -20.82 13.73
C LEU A 43 9.52 -19.84 14.07
N THR A 44 8.29 -20.33 13.97
CA THR A 44 7.12 -19.68 14.57
C THR A 44 7.04 -19.98 16.08
N SER A 45 6.11 -19.34 16.80
CA SER A 45 5.83 -19.69 18.22
C SER A 45 5.35 -21.12 18.43
N ASN A 46 4.89 -21.79 17.38
CA ASN A 46 4.40 -23.17 17.41
C ASN A 46 5.43 -24.13 16.79
N GLU A 47 6.69 -23.72 16.73
CA GLU A 47 7.83 -24.51 16.24
C GLU A 47 7.77 -24.93 14.76
N CYS A 48 6.83 -24.37 13.97
CA CYS A 48 6.86 -24.55 12.52
C CYS A 48 8.04 -23.76 11.91
N PRO A 49 8.78 -24.33 10.94
CA PRO A 49 9.89 -23.66 10.28
C PRO A 49 9.42 -22.49 9.40
N ILE A 50 10.31 -21.51 9.22
CA ILE A 50 10.09 -20.34 8.37
C ILE A 50 11.20 -20.29 7.33
N GLU A 51 10.85 -20.61 6.10
CA GLU A 51 11.71 -20.49 4.92
C GLU A 51 11.96 -19.03 4.53
N ASP A 52 13.10 -18.76 3.89
CA ASP A 52 13.42 -17.48 3.23
C ASP A 52 13.32 -16.27 4.18
N ALA A 53 13.53 -16.48 5.48
CA ALA A 53 13.74 -15.38 6.41
C ALA A 53 15.17 -14.86 6.20
N THR A 54 15.35 -13.54 6.17
CA THR A 54 16.68 -12.93 6.13
C THR A 54 17.22 -12.80 7.55
N ILE A 55 18.40 -13.38 7.82
CA ILE A 55 19.15 -13.23 9.07
C ILE A 55 20.34 -12.33 8.78
N SER A 56 20.40 -11.16 9.41
CA SER A 56 21.50 -10.19 9.26
C SER A 56 22.28 -10.06 10.57
N PHE A 57 23.60 -10.01 10.47
CA PHE A 57 24.52 -9.94 11.61
C PHE A 57 25.19 -8.57 11.63
N PHE A 58 25.23 -7.94 12.80
CA PHE A 58 25.75 -6.60 13.01
C PHE A 58 26.80 -6.60 14.12
N ASN A 59 27.87 -5.81 13.95
CA ASN A 59 28.89 -5.61 14.98
C ASN A 59 28.42 -4.58 16.03
N GLU A 60 29.25 -4.32 17.05
CA GLU A 60 28.94 -3.37 18.13
C GLU A 60 28.73 -1.91 17.66
N ASN A 61 29.23 -1.57 16.47
CA ASN A 61 29.07 -0.25 15.86
C ASN A 61 27.83 -0.18 14.94
N ASP A 62 26.96 -1.19 14.96
CA ASP A 62 25.80 -1.33 14.09
C ASP A 62 26.12 -1.42 12.59
N GLU A 63 27.35 -1.82 12.25
CA GLU A 63 27.74 -2.11 10.87
C GLU A 63 27.39 -3.56 10.53
N LYS A 64 26.80 -3.77 9.34
CA LYS A 64 26.41 -5.10 8.88
C LYS A 64 27.66 -5.91 8.52
N ILE A 65 27.84 -7.04 9.20
CA ILE A 65 28.89 -8.02 8.93
C ILE A 65 28.51 -8.87 7.71
N GLY A 66 27.25 -9.31 7.66
CA GLY A 66 26.73 -10.12 6.56
C GLY A 66 25.29 -10.54 6.78
N SER A 67 24.79 -11.38 5.87
CA SER A 67 23.45 -11.94 5.96
C SER A 67 23.31 -13.26 5.24
N VAL A 68 22.41 -14.10 5.72
CA VAL A 68 22.01 -15.37 5.13
C VAL A 68 20.49 -15.48 5.09
N TYR A 69 20.00 -16.51 4.42
CA TYR A 69 18.58 -16.88 4.40
C TYR A 69 18.37 -18.22 5.09
N SER A 70 17.18 -18.44 5.66
CA SER A 70 16.78 -19.76 6.16
C SER A 70 16.32 -20.67 5.03
N SER A 71 16.62 -21.97 5.13
CA SER A 71 16.15 -23.02 4.22
C SER A 71 14.66 -23.33 4.40
N GLU A 72 14.12 -24.25 3.60
CA GLU A 72 12.73 -24.76 3.73
C GLU A 72 12.44 -25.30 5.15
N GLU A 73 13.41 -25.97 5.77
CA GLU A 73 13.34 -26.47 7.15
C GLU A 73 13.63 -25.39 8.21
N GLY A 74 13.79 -24.13 7.78
CA GLY A 74 14.08 -22.98 8.64
C GLY A 74 15.54 -22.87 9.07
N PHE A 75 16.42 -23.78 8.62
CA PHE A 75 17.83 -23.82 9.05
C PHE A 75 18.63 -22.65 8.47
N TYR A 76 19.51 -22.08 9.27
CA TYR A 76 20.50 -21.10 8.81
C TYR A 76 21.86 -21.35 9.48
N ALA A 77 22.92 -20.94 8.79
CA ALA A 77 24.29 -20.99 9.29
C ALA A 77 25.11 -19.81 8.75
N TYR A 78 25.90 -19.15 9.61
CA TYR A 78 26.77 -18.05 9.25
C TYR A 78 28.11 -18.17 9.98
N PHE A 79 29.21 -18.13 9.22
CA PHE A 79 30.55 -18.51 9.69
C PHE A 79 31.57 -17.35 9.69
N GLU A 80 31.14 -16.11 9.51
CA GLU A 80 32.08 -14.98 9.37
C GLU A 80 32.21 -14.11 10.64
N VAL A 81 31.63 -14.55 11.75
CA VAL A 81 31.67 -13.79 13.01
C VAL A 81 32.95 -14.13 13.77
N LYS A 82 33.77 -13.13 14.12
CA LYS A 82 35.02 -13.35 14.87
C LYS A 82 34.75 -13.71 16.34
N LEU A 83 35.61 -14.55 16.92
CA LEU A 83 35.65 -14.82 18.35
C LEU A 83 35.99 -13.55 19.14
N ASN A 84 35.50 -13.50 20.38
CA ASN A 84 35.69 -12.39 21.32
C ASN A 84 35.10 -11.04 20.89
N THR A 85 34.28 -11.00 19.83
CA THR A 85 33.46 -9.82 19.49
C THR A 85 32.06 -9.96 20.07
N LYS A 86 31.25 -8.89 19.98
CA LYS A 86 29.79 -9.01 20.14
C LYS A 86 29.07 -8.87 18.81
N VAL A 87 27.95 -9.57 18.69
CA VAL A 87 27.10 -9.54 17.50
C VAL A 87 25.65 -9.29 17.89
N LYS A 88 24.94 -8.52 17.07
CA LYS A 88 23.50 -8.38 17.11
C LYS A 88 22.90 -9.05 15.87
N ILE A 89 21.83 -9.82 16.06
CA ILE A 89 21.16 -10.55 14.99
C ILE A 89 19.81 -9.91 14.74
N ILE A 90 19.52 -9.59 13.47
CA ILE A 90 18.24 -9.07 13.02
C ILE A 90 17.64 -10.05 12.02
N ALA A 91 16.46 -10.57 12.34
CA ALA A 91 15.72 -11.48 11.46
C ALA A 91 14.44 -10.84 10.93
N LYS A 92 14.22 -10.98 9.62
CA LYS A 92 13.08 -10.40 8.90
C LYS A 92 12.45 -11.43 7.96
N LYS A 93 11.12 -11.45 7.93
CA LYS A 93 10.31 -12.16 6.93
C LYS A 93 9.04 -11.36 6.70
N ILE A 94 8.62 -11.23 5.44
CA ILE A 94 7.34 -10.57 5.10
C ILE A 94 6.20 -11.29 5.84
N GLY A 95 5.27 -10.51 6.41
CA GLY A 95 4.19 -11.04 7.23
C GLY A 95 4.54 -11.31 8.70
N TYR A 96 5.80 -11.14 9.11
CA TYR A 96 6.27 -11.32 10.48
C TYR A 96 6.82 -10.02 11.08
N LYS A 97 6.77 -9.89 12.41
CA LYS A 97 7.44 -8.82 13.13
C LYS A 97 8.95 -9.03 13.04
N THR A 98 9.71 -7.96 12.78
CA THR A 98 11.17 -8.00 12.82
C THR A 98 11.62 -8.39 14.23
N LYS A 99 12.50 -9.39 14.33
CA LYS A 99 13.14 -9.78 15.58
C LYS A 99 14.54 -9.18 15.61
N ILE A 100 14.86 -8.51 16.71
CA ILE A 100 16.19 -7.97 17.00
C ILE A 100 16.64 -8.65 18.29
N SER A 101 17.84 -9.24 18.29
CA SER A 101 18.47 -9.76 19.51
C SER A 101 19.19 -8.64 20.26
N ASP A 102 19.48 -8.86 21.53
CA ASP A 102 20.52 -8.10 22.20
C ASP A 102 21.90 -8.45 21.63
N PHE A 103 22.91 -7.64 21.96
CA PHE A 103 24.30 -7.96 21.65
C PHE A 103 24.75 -9.20 22.43
N MET A 104 25.15 -10.24 21.70
CA MET A 104 25.71 -11.47 22.25
C MET A 104 27.22 -11.47 22.10
N LYS A 105 27.95 -11.75 23.18
CA LYS A 105 29.40 -11.98 23.13
C LYS A 105 29.72 -13.37 22.58
N ILE A 106 30.61 -13.43 21.61
CA ILE A 106 30.99 -14.65 20.88
C ILE A 106 32.18 -15.31 21.57
N CYS A 107 31.89 -16.16 22.55
CA CYS A 107 32.92 -16.86 23.34
C CYS A 107 33.13 -18.32 22.91
N SER A 108 32.35 -18.83 21.95
CA SER A 108 32.42 -20.21 21.46
C SER A 108 32.53 -20.22 19.94
N ARG A 109 33.23 -21.24 19.41
CA ARG A 109 33.35 -21.48 17.95
C ARG A 109 32.06 -21.96 17.31
N MET A 110 31.14 -22.52 18.10
CA MET A 110 29.85 -22.99 17.64
C MET A 110 28.79 -22.45 18.59
N ILE A 111 27.83 -21.74 18.02
CA ILE A 111 26.74 -21.10 18.76
C ILE A 111 25.44 -21.52 18.09
N ASN A 112 24.65 -22.30 18.81
CA ASN A 112 23.28 -22.58 18.44
C ASN A 112 22.39 -21.42 18.90
N PHE A 113 21.67 -20.79 17.97
CA PHE A 113 20.76 -19.69 18.25
C PHE A 113 19.47 -19.84 17.43
N ASN A 114 18.39 -20.28 18.07
CA ASN A 114 17.09 -20.33 17.41
C ASN A 114 16.40 -18.96 17.43
N ILE A 115 15.75 -18.63 16.32
CA ILE A 115 15.07 -17.35 16.12
C ILE A 115 13.57 -17.59 16.01
N TYR A 116 12.79 -16.98 16.89
CA TYR A 116 11.34 -17.09 16.87
C TYR A 116 10.70 -15.81 16.32
N LEU A 117 10.06 -15.91 15.15
CA LEU A 117 9.32 -14.81 14.54
C LEU A 117 7.83 -14.91 14.87
N LYS A 118 7.24 -13.80 15.29
CA LYS A 118 5.79 -13.69 15.52
C LYS A 118 5.13 -13.08 14.29
N LYS A 119 4.00 -13.65 13.82
CA LYS A 119 3.22 -13.06 12.73
C LYS A 119 2.86 -11.60 13.07
N SER A 120 3.01 -10.71 12.09
CA SER A 120 2.61 -9.32 12.21
C SER A 120 1.09 -9.25 12.26
N HIS A 121 0.52 -8.38 13.10
CA HIS A 121 -0.93 -8.14 13.07
C HIS A 121 -1.38 -7.60 11.70
N MET A 122 -0.46 -6.95 10.97
CA MET A 122 -0.68 -6.49 9.59
C MET A 122 -0.97 -7.62 8.61
N SER A 123 -0.56 -8.87 8.89
CA SER A 123 -0.90 -10.01 8.01
C SER A 123 -2.39 -10.36 8.03
N LYS A 124 -3.15 -9.84 9.00
CA LYS A 124 -4.61 -9.98 9.10
C LYS A 124 -5.37 -8.90 8.35
N TYR A 125 -4.67 -7.92 7.81
CA TYR A 125 -5.27 -6.76 7.19
C TYR A 125 -4.70 -6.52 5.79
N THR A 126 -5.42 -5.71 5.04
CA THR A 126 -5.14 -5.33 3.66
C THR A 126 -4.96 -3.82 3.59
N LEU A 127 -4.15 -3.36 2.65
CA LEU A 127 -4.03 -1.95 2.29
C LEU A 127 -4.75 -1.72 0.96
N ILE A 128 -5.68 -0.77 0.92
CA ILE A 128 -6.27 -0.27 -0.33
C ILE A 128 -5.55 1.01 -0.67
N SER A 129 -4.84 1.03 -1.80
CA SER A 129 -4.24 2.20 -2.41
C SER A 129 -5.11 2.62 -3.58
N GLY A 130 -5.27 3.92 -3.80
CA GLY A 130 -5.93 4.36 -5.02
C GLY A 130 -5.56 5.74 -5.49
N HIS A 131 -5.93 6.00 -6.73
CA HIS A 131 -5.62 7.23 -7.44
C HIS A 131 -6.88 7.76 -8.14
N LEU A 132 -7.25 8.99 -7.83
CA LEU A 132 -8.40 9.70 -8.39
C LEU A 132 -7.93 10.68 -9.45
N VAL A 133 -8.52 10.57 -10.64
CA VAL A 133 -8.30 11.50 -11.74
C VAL A 133 -9.62 11.96 -12.35
N ASP A 134 -9.61 13.11 -13.02
CA ASP A 134 -10.74 13.55 -13.85
C ASP A 134 -10.71 12.92 -15.26
N ASN A 135 -11.68 13.30 -16.09
CA ASN A 135 -11.78 12.85 -17.48
C ASN A 135 -10.56 13.16 -18.36
N ASN A 136 -9.72 14.11 -17.96
CA ASN A 136 -8.48 14.50 -18.64
C ASN A 136 -7.23 13.90 -17.98
N ASN A 137 -7.39 12.90 -17.10
CA ASN A 137 -6.33 12.28 -16.32
C ASN A 137 -5.60 13.24 -15.36
N LYS A 138 -6.21 14.37 -15.01
CA LYS A 138 -5.65 15.29 -14.01
C LYS A 138 -5.94 14.74 -12.60
N PRO A 139 -4.94 14.67 -11.69
CA PRO A 139 -5.16 14.22 -10.33
C PRO A 139 -6.13 15.11 -9.57
N LEU A 140 -7.01 14.49 -8.79
CA LEU A 140 -8.04 15.17 -8.01
C LEU A 140 -7.66 15.23 -6.53
N LYS A 141 -7.23 16.41 -6.09
CA LYS A 141 -6.86 16.71 -4.70
C LYS A 141 -8.09 17.00 -3.83
N ASP A 142 -7.98 16.72 -2.53
CA ASP A 142 -8.92 17.10 -1.47
C ASP A 142 -10.34 16.51 -1.69
N ILE A 143 -10.42 15.36 -2.35
CA ILE A 143 -11.66 14.60 -2.52
C ILE A 143 -11.77 13.60 -1.36
N THR A 144 -12.86 13.68 -0.61
CA THR A 144 -13.17 12.69 0.43
C THR A 144 -13.63 11.38 -0.20
N VAL A 145 -12.95 10.30 0.15
CA VAL A 145 -13.28 8.92 -0.23
C VAL A 145 -13.77 8.19 1.01
N TYR A 146 -14.94 7.58 0.92
CA TYR A 146 -15.53 6.77 1.97
C TYR A 146 -15.40 5.30 1.61
N LEU A 147 -15.04 4.49 2.59
CA LEU A 147 -15.15 3.04 2.52
C LEU A 147 -16.35 2.64 3.36
N LEU A 148 -17.40 2.14 2.70
CA LEU A 148 -18.62 1.69 3.32
C LEU A 148 -18.57 0.18 3.54
N LYS A 149 -19.27 -0.27 4.57
CA LYS A 149 -19.44 -1.68 4.90
C LYS A 149 -20.92 -1.96 5.22
N ASN A 150 -21.41 -3.12 4.79
CA ASN A 150 -22.74 -3.58 5.18
C ASN A 150 -22.74 -4.02 6.65
N THR A 151 -23.77 -3.62 7.39
CA THR A 151 -24.06 -4.14 8.72
C THR A 151 -24.88 -5.43 8.63
N CYS A 152 -25.07 -6.11 9.76
CA CYS A 152 -25.96 -7.26 9.87
C CYS A 152 -27.43 -6.93 9.51
N SER A 153 -27.82 -5.65 9.50
CA SER A 153 -29.14 -5.17 9.09
C SER A 153 -29.25 -4.83 7.61
N ASN A 154 -28.24 -5.18 6.79
CA ASN A 154 -28.13 -4.79 5.36
C ASN A 154 -28.08 -3.27 5.12
N GLU A 155 -27.73 -2.47 6.14
CA GLU A 155 -27.49 -1.04 5.99
C GLU A 155 -26.02 -0.78 5.68
N LYS A 156 -25.75 0.17 4.79
CA LYS A 156 -24.39 0.66 4.54
C LYS A 156 -24.00 1.69 5.60
N ARG A 157 -22.86 1.48 6.27
CA ARG A 157 -22.27 2.46 7.18
C ARG A 157 -20.85 2.80 6.76
N VAL A 158 -20.45 4.04 7.05
CA VAL A 158 -19.06 4.47 6.87
C VAL A 158 -18.18 3.65 7.80
N TYR A 159 -17.31 2.84 7.21
CA TYR A 159 -16.30 2.08 7.93
C TYR A 159 -15.03 2.92 8.12
N LYS A 160 -14.57 3.57 7.05
CA LYS A 160 -13.45 4.53 7.07
C LYS A 160 -13.68 5.68 6.09
N ALA A 161 -13.00 6.78 6.30
CA ALA A 161 -12.93 7.91 5.37
C ALA A 161 -11.49 8.41 5.28
N THR A 162 -11.11 8.90 4.11
CA THR A 162 -9.81 9.52 3.84
C THR A 162 -9.96 10.60 2.79
N THR A 163 -8.95 11.42 2.56
CA THR A 163 -8.94 12.46 1.53
C THR A 163 -7.75 12.27 0.60
N THR A 164 -7.94 12.60 -0.68
CA THR A 164 -6.87 12.51 -1.67
C THR A 164 -5.83 13.61 -1.49
N ASN A 165 -4.55 13.27 -1.69
CA ASN A 165 -3.44 14.22 -1.64
C ASN A 165 -3.33 15.06 -2.94
N ILE A 166 -2.30 15.91 -3.05
CA ILE A 166 -2.05 16.77 -4.24
C ILE A 166 -1.88 15.99 -5.55
N TYR A 167 -1.51 14.72 -5.45
CA TYR A 167 -1.35 13.80 -6.57
C TYR A 167 -2.59 12.93 -6.78
N GLY A 168 -3.72 13.22 -6.15
CA GLY A 168 -4.95 12.45 -6.29
C GLY A 168 -4.91 11.08 -5.60
N GLN A 169 -3.91 10.79 -4.78
CA GLN A 169 -3.73 9.47 -4.16
C GLN A 169 -4.42 9.40 -2.80
N PHE A 170 -4.96 8.24 -2.46
CA PHE A 170 -5.53 7.95 -1.14
C PHE A 170 -5.17 6.53 -0.70
N VAL A 171 -5.22 6.30 0.62
CA VAL A 171 -4.93 5.01 1.22
C VAL A 171 -5.92 4.70 2.34
N PHE A 172 -6.36 3.43 2.40
CA PHE A 172 -6.98 2.82 3.56
C PHE A 172 -6.10 1.69 4.08
N SER A 173 -5.63 1.79 5.32
CA SER A 173 -4.89 0.71 6.01
C SER A 173 -5.81 -0.14 6.88
N ASP A 174 -5.31 -1.27 7.37
CA ASP A 174 -5.95 -2.09 8.40
C ASP A 174 -7.35 -2.58 7.99
N ILE A 175 -7.51 -3.03 6.74
CA ILE A 175 -8.80 -3.48 6.22
C ILE A 175 -8.91 -5.00 6.33
N PRO A 176 -9.85 -5.53 7.15
CA PRO A 176 -10.12 -6.96 7.23
C PRO A 176 -10.63 -7.55 5.91
N ARG A 177 -10.68 -8.89 5.87
CA ARG A 177 -11.39 -9.63 4.83
C ARG A 177 -12.90 -9.34 4.95
N ASP A 178 -13.48 -8.72 3.93
CA ASP A 178 -14.92 -8.48 3.82
C ASP A 178 -15.26 -7.91 2.42
N ILE A 179 -16.54 -7.65 2.19
CA ILE A 179 -17.05 -6.87 1.06
C ILE A 179 -17.26 -5.43 1.52
N TYR A 180 -16.63 -4.51 0.81
CA TYR A 180 -16.72 -3.08 1.03
C TYR A 180 -17.25 -2.39 -0.22
N GLU A 181 -17.69 -1.14 -0.07
CA GLU A 181 -18.01 -0.25 -1.18
C GLU A 181 -17.22 1.04 -1.04
N ILE A 182 -16.49 1.43 -2.07
CA ILE A 182 -15.97 2.80 -2.16
C ILE A 182 -17.11 3.71 -2.59
N PHE A 183 -17.30 4.78 -1.84
CA PHE A 183 -18.30 5.81 -2.07
C PHE A 183 -17.62 7.17 -2.12
N ILE A 184 -17.89 7.94 -3.17
CA ILE A 184 -17.38 9.31 -3.35
C ILE A 184 -18.55 10.19 -3.74
N ASN A 185 -18.79 11.24 -2.95
CA ASN A 185 -19.81 12.24 -3.22
C ASN A 185 -19.17 13.63 -3.10
N ASN A 186 -18.73 14.16 -4.24
CA ASN A 186 -18.20 15.51 -4.32
C ASN A 186 -19.20 16.39 -5.10
N PRO A 187 -19.46 17.65 -4.70
CA PRO A 187 -20.39 18.53 -5.40
C PRO A 187 -20.11 18.67 -6.90
N ASN A 188 -18.84 18.65 -7.31
CA ASN A 188 -18.40 18.90 -8.68
C ASN A 188 -18.39 17.66 -9.59
N PHE A 189 -18.57 16.46 -9.04
CA PHE A 189 -18.44 15.19 -9.76
C PHE A 189 -19.65 14.29 -9.52
N GLU A 190 -20.00 13.47 -10.52
CA GLU A 190 -21.02 12.44 -10.37
C GLU A 190 -20.70 11.54 -9.17
N ILE A 191 -21.75 11.05 -8.51
CA ILE A 191 -21.58 10.13 -7.37
C ILE A 191 -20.93 8.85 -7.91
N TYR A 192 -19.86 8.40 -7.26
CA TYR A 192 -19.14 7.19 -7.64
C TYR A 192 -19.23 6.14 -6.55
N ASN A 193 -19.64 4.92 -6.93
CA ASN A 193 -19.74 3.76 -6.06
C ASN A 193 -19.05 2.55 -6.70
N LYS A 194 -18.25 1.79 -5.95
CA LYS A 194 -17.63 0.54 -6.43
C LYS A 194 -17.49 -0.48 -5.32
N LEU A 195 -18.05 -1.67 -5.53
CA LEU A 195 -17.87 -2.81 -4.64
C LEU A 195 -16.44 -3.37 -4.76
N ILE A 196 -15.85 -3.73 -3.63
CA ILE A 196 -14.53 -4.33 -3.50
C ILE A 196 -14.63 -5.50 -2.53
N GLU A 197 -14.29 -6.69 -3.01
CA GLU A 197 -14.22 -7.89 -2.17
C GLU A 197 -12.76 -8.19 -1.82
N ILE A 198 -12.44 -8.15 -0.54
CA ILE A 198 -11.12 -8.50 -0.03
C ILE A 198 -11.17 -9.96 0.39
N LYS A 199 -10.52 -10.85 -0.37
CA LYS A 199 -10.41 -12.30 -0.06
C LYS A 199 -9.09 -12.68 0.61
N GLN A 200 -8.03 -11.94 0.35
CA GLN A 200 -6.68 -12.20 0.86
C GLN A 200 -6.18 -10.97 1.62
N THR A 201 -5.48 -11.23 2.72
CA THR A 201 -4.83 -10.24 3.59
C THR A 201 -3.33 -10.32 3.38
N ASP A 202 -2.57 -9.23 3.62
CA ASP A 202 -1.15 -9.02 3.23
C ASP A 202 -0.86 -8.44 1.84
N LYS A 203 -1.89 -8.22 1.00
CA LYS A 203 -1.73 -7.61 -0.33
C LYS A 203 -2.13 -6.14 -0.34
N ILE A 204 -1.59 -5.43 -1.34
CA ILE A 204 -2.04 -4.09 -1.69
C ILE A 204 -3.08 -4.23 -2.80
N PHE A 205 -4.28 -3.69 -2.56
CA PHE A 205 -5.31 -3.52 -3.58
C PHE A 205 -5.14 -2.12 -4.16
N ASP A 206 -4.62 -2.03 -5.38
CA ASP A 206 -4.45 -0.75 -6.08
C ASP A 206 -5.63 -0.50 -7.02
N ILE A 207 -6.20 0.71 -6.95
CA ILE A 207 -7.40 1.08 -7.70
C ILE A 207 -7.30 2.48 -8.31
N ASN A 208 -7.44 2.53 -9.63
CA ASN A 208 -7.57 3.78 -10.36
C ASN A 208 -9.06 4.12 -10.52
N ILE A 209 -9.44 5.34 -10.13
CA ILE A 209 -10.81 5.85 -10.20
C ILE A 209 -10.80 7.10 -11.07
N LYS A 210 -11.64 7.10 -12.11
CA LYS A 210 -11.91 8.29 -12.93
C LYS A 210 -13.26 8.87 -12.52
N LEU A 211 -13.30 10.14 -12.13
CA LEU A 211 -14.53 10.84 -11.80
C LEU A 211 -14.99 11.72 -12.96
N ASN A 212 -16.25 11.56 -13.34
CA ASN A 212 -16.92 12.43 -14.29
C ASN A 212 -17.33 13.73 -13.60
N LYS A 213 -16.99 14.88 -14.18
CA LYS A 213 -17.52 16.16 -13.70
C LYS A 213 -19.03 16.18 -13.92
N LYS A 214 -19.78 16.74 -12.98
CA LYS A 214 -21.18 17.03 -13.21
C LYS A 214 -21.28 18.11 -14.29
N ASP A 215 -22.03 17.84 -15.35
CA ASP A 215 -22.44 18.85 -16.32
C ASP A 215 -23.55 19.72 -15.71
N ILE A 216 -23.15 20.68 -14.87
CA ILE A 216 -24.08 21.64 -14.28
C ILE A 216 -23.55 23.04 -14.57
N LYS A 217 -23.95 23.60 -15.71
CA LYS A 217 -23.57 24.97 -16.11
C LYS A 217 -24.66 25.78 -16.80
N THR A 218 -25.87 25.24 -16.98
CA THR A 218 -26.89 25.98 -17.73
C THR A 218 -27.65 26.92 -16.81
N LYS A 219 -27.56 28.21 -17.14
CA LYS A 219 -28.32 29.29 -16.52
C LYS A 219 -29.36 29.75 -17.52
N ILE A 220 -30.63 29.79 -17.12
CA ILE A 220 -31.71 30.36 -17.93
C ILE A 220 -32.10 31.68 -17.27
N THR A 221 -31.88 32.79 -17.96
CA THR A 221 -32.33 34.13 -17.53
C THR A 221 -33.20 34.75 -18.60
N GLY A 222 -34.17 35.54 -18.16
CA GLY A 222 -34.96 36.38 -19.05
C GLY A 222 -35.58 37.54 -18.29
N GLN A 223 -36.33 38.36 -19.02
CA GLN A 223 -37.03 39.52 -18.50
C GLN A 223 -38.49 39.44 -18.93
N ILE A 224 -39.41 39.62 -17.97
CA ILE A 224 -40.84 39.73 -18.23
C ILE A 224 -41.19 41.21 -18.35
N LYS A 225 -41.87 41.57 -19.44
CA LYS A 225 -42.36 42.92 -19.74
C LYS A 225 -43.82 42.88 -20.20
N ASP A 226 -44.50 44.01 -20.11
CA ASP A 226 -45.83 44.21 -20.70
C ASP A 226 -45.76 44.67 -22.17
N ASP A 227 -46.92 44.92 -22.78
CA ASP A 227 -47.05 45.36 -24.19
C ASP A 227 -46.44 46.76 -24.45
N ASN A 228 -46.12 47.52 -23.40
CA ASN A 228 -45.47 48.83 -23.47
C ASN A 228 -43.97 48.77 -23.14
N ASP A 229 -43.38 47.57 -23.15
CA ASP A 229 -41.97 47.32 -22.81
C ASP A 229 -41.60 47.62 -21.34
N ILE A 230 -42.60 47.76 -20.44
CA ILE A 230 -42.39 48.03 -19.02
C ILE A 230 -42.11 46.72 -18.28
N PRO A 231 -41.03 46.61 -17.49
CA PRO A 231 -40.75 45.40 -16.74
C PRO A 231 -41.82 45.07 -15.69
N ILE A 232 -42.19 43.80 -15.59
CA ILE A 232 -43.19 43.33 -14.62
C ILE A 232 -42.49 42.70 -13.41
N PRO A 233 -42.39 43.43 -12.28
CA PRO A 233 -41.83 42.89 -11.06
C PRO A 233 -42.76 41.85 -10.43
N ASN A 234 -42.19 40.96 -9.61
CA ASN A 234 -42.93 39.97 -8.83
C ASN A 234 -43.78 38.95 -9.63
N ALA A 235 -43.63 38.88 -10.95
CA ALA A 235 -44.27 37.83 -11.75
C ALA A 235 -43.72 36.45 -11.38
N LEU A 236 -44.62 35.49 -11.12
CA LEU A 236 -44.27 34.08 -10.93
C LEU A 236 -43.89 33.48 -12.28
N VAL A 237 -42.68 32.94 -12.38
CA VAL A 237 -42.14 32.28 -13.58
C VAL A 237 -41.96 30.80 -13.28
N ILE A 238 -42.54 29.94 -14.11
CA ILE A 238 -42.44 28.49 -14.03
C ILE A 238 -41.62 28.00 -15.23
N LEU A 239 -40.57 27.22 -14.95
CA LEU A 239 -39.75 26.55 -15.96
C LEU A 239 -40.32 25.16 -16.25
N TYR A 240 -40.55 24.89 -17.52
CA TYR A 240 -40.99 23.58 -18.01
C TYR A 240 -39.92 22.95 -18.90
N ARG A 241 -39.68 21.65 -18.71
CA ARG A 241 -38.97 20.81 -19.68
C ARG A 241 -39.94 20.37 -20.79
N VAL A 242 -39.48 20.36 -22.03
CA VAL A 242 -40.25 19.94 -23.21
C VAL A 242 -39.89 18.50 -23.55
N ASP A 243 -40.88 17.60 -23.55
CA ASP A 243 -40.71 16.17 -23.84
C ASP A 243 -41.88 15.68 -24.71
N ASP A 244 -41.63 15.33 -25.98
CA ASP A 244 -42.65 14.89 -26.95
C ASP A 244 -43.96 15.69 -26.92
N ASN A 245 -43.85 17.02 -27.01
CA ASN A 245 -44.94 18.01 -26.92
C ASN A 245 -45.66 18.12 -25.55
N LYS A 246 -45.13 17.50 -24.49
CA LYS A 246 -45.58 17.71 -23.11
C LYS A 246 -44.67 18.72 -22.41
N PHE A 247 -45.28 19.57 -21.58
CA PHE A 247 -44.59 20.54 -20.74
C PHE A 247 -44.59 20.06 -19.29
N ILE A 248 -43.44 19.63 -18.78
CA ILE A 248 -43.28 19.13 -17.42
C ILE A 248 -42.69 20.24 -16.54
N PRO A 249 -43.40 20.78 -15.53
CA PRO A 249 -42.86 21.82 -14.65
C PRO A 249 -41.72 21.26 -13.78
N ILE A 250 -40.59 21.96 -13.72
CA ILE A 250 -39.40 21.50 -12.97
C ILE A 250 -38.87 22.52 -11.96
N ALA A 251 -39.19 23.80 -12.10
CA ALA A 251 -38.77 24.85 -11.18
C ALA A 251 -39.71 26.06 -11.27
N HIS A 252 -39.70 26.92 -10.24
CA HIS A 252 -40.34 28.23 -10.30
C HIS A 252 -39.46 29.28 -9.60
N THR A 253 -39.65 30.54 -9.97
CA THR A 253 -39.01 31.70 -9.36
C THR A 253 -39.90 32.93 -9.52
N VAL A 254 -39.51 34.04 -8.93
CA VAL A 254 -40.24 35.31 -9.00
C VAL A 254 -39.32 36.38 -9.59
N CYS A 255 -39.86 37.22 -10.46
CA CYS A 255 -39.10 38.32 -11.06
C CYS A 255 -38.70 39.37 -10.02
N ASN A 256 -37.51 39.95 -10.17
CA ASN A 256 -37.08 41.10 -9.35
C ASN A 256 -37.74 42.42 -9.82
N GLU A 257 -37.37 43.54 -9.20
CA GLU A 257 -37.88 44.89 -9.53
C GLU A 257 -37.70 45.31 -10.99
N LYS A 258 -36.76 44.69 -11.71
CA LYS A 258 -36.50 44.93 -13.14
C LYS A 258 -37.15 43.89 -14.05
N GLY A 259 -38.08 43.08 -13.53
CA GLY A 259 -38.74 42.01 -14.27
C GLY A 259 -37.84 40.82 -14.62
N ILE A 260 -36.64 40.71 -14.03
CA ILE A 260 -35.65 39.69 -14.40
C ILE A 260 -35.86 38.42 -13.56
N TYR A 261 -35.84 37.26 -14.21
CA TYR A 261 -35.85 35.94 -13.56
C TYR A 261 -34.57 35.15 -13.87
N CYS A 262 -34.25 34.18 -13.02
CA CYS A 262 -33.06 33.34 -13.16
C CYS A 262 -33.29 31.92 -12.63
N PHE A 263 -32.95 30.92 -13.45
CA PHE A 263 -32.79 29.53 -13.05
C PHE A 263 -31.33 29.11 -13.22
N THR A 264 -30.79 28.41 -12.23
CA THR A 264 -29.43 27.88 -12.24
C THR A 264 -29.47 26.37 -12.15
N ASN A 265 -28.37 25.73 -12.56
CA ASN A 265 -28.20 24.27 -12.48
C ASN A 265 -29.21 23.49 -13.33
N ILE A 266 -29.55 24.02 -14.50
CA ILE A 266 -30.47 23.35 -15.42
C ILE A 266 -29.68 22.35 -16.29
N PRO A 267 -30.10 21.08 -16.41
CA PRO A 267 -29.51 20.11 -17.34
C PRO A 267 -29.60 20.55 -18.81
N PHE A 268 -28.90 19.86 -19.72
CA PHE A 268 -29.07 20.10 -21.15
C PHE A 268 -30.37 19.47 -21.65
N ASP A 269 -31.31 20.29 -22.11
CA ASP A 269 -32.61 19.86 -22.67
C ASP A 269 -33.32 21.06 -23.33
N ASN A 270 -34.52 20.81 -23.88
CA ASN A 270 -35.43 21.84 -24.35
C ASN A 270 -36.31 22.36 -23.21
N TYR A 271 -36.41 23.68 -23.10
CA TYR A 271 -37.17 24.34 -22.04
C TYR A 271 -38.05 25.46 -22.57
N ILE A 272 -39.17 25.69 -21.86
CA ILE A 272 -40.02 26.87 -22.04
C ILE A 272 -40.33 27.46 -20.67
N VAL A 273 -40.48 28.78 -20.62
CA VAL A 273 -40.97 29.49 -19.43
C VAL A 273 -42.42 29.89 -19.63
N LYS A 274 -43.23 29.83 -18.57
CA LYS A 274 -44.54 30.48 -18.52
C LYS A 274 -44.58 31.38 -17.31
N ALA A 275 -45.17 32.55 -17.45
CA ALA A 275 -45.24 33.53 -16.38
C ALA A 275 -46.70 33.93 -16.11
N LYS A 276 -47.00 34.27 -14.87
CA LYS A 276 -48.26 34.87 -14.45
C LYS A 276 -48.00 35.85 -13.30
N LEU A 277 -48.76 36.95 -13.27
CA LEU A 277 -48.87 37.84 -12.12
C LEU A 277 -50.05 37.42 -11.25
#